data_AF-A0AAV7QW52-F1
#
_entry.id   AF-A0AAV7QW52-F1
#
_cell.length_a   1.000
_cell.length_b   1.000
_cell.length_c   1.000
_cell.angle_alpha   90.00
_cell.angle_beta   90.00
_cell.angle_gamma   90.00
#
_symmetry.space_group_name_H-M   'P 1'
#
loop_
_entity.id
_entity.type
_entity.pdbx_description
1 polymer ?
#
loop_
_entity_poly.entity_id
_entity_poly.type
_entity_poly.pdbx_seq_one_letter_code
_entity_poly.pdbx_strand_id
1 'polypeptide(L)'
;MEDRSRRDNIRILGIPENKEGSDMQAFLTSTLPKMISLDFDPLLEFQRAHRIGPKRSDNSSRPRPIIVCLLRHNQTCQILQVARNHGPFRIDQHKIRITADYSKETN
;
A
#
# COMPACT_ATOMS: atom_id res chain seq x y z
N MET A 1 15.87 -15.68 7.16
CA MET A 1 15.49 -15.79 5.73
C MET A 1 14.15 -15.11 5.43
N GLU A 2 13.40 -14.69 6.45
CA GLU A 2 12.06 -14.10 6.34
C GLU A 2 12.05 -12.67 5.77
N ASP A 3 13.14 -11.91 5.96
CA ASP A 3 13.25 -10.52 5.49
C ASP A 3 13.30 -10.40 3.97
N ARG A 4 13.72 -11.45 3.26
CA ARG A 4 13.79 -11.42 1.79
C ARG A 4 12.40 -11.47 1.16
N SER A 5 11.43 -12.15 1.79
CA SER A 5 10.05 -12.22 1.31
C SER A 5 9.25 -10.95 1.66
N ARG A 6 9.54 -10.30 2.79
CA ARG A 6 8.83 -9.08 3.22
C ARG A 6 9.32 -7.79 2.55
N ARG A 7 10.48 -7.82 1.89
CA ARG A 7 11.03 -6.67 1.15
C ARG A 7 10.17 -6.21 0.00
N ASP A 8 9.30 -7.08 -0.53
CA ASP A 8 8.35 -6.71 -1.58
C ASP A 8 7.00 -6.22 -1.02
N ASN A 9 6.83 -6.28 0.30
CA ASN A 9 5.57 -5.95 0.94
C ASN A 9 5.55 -4.45 1.29
N ILE A 10 4.58 -3.75 0.72
CA ILE A 10 4.19 -2.42 1.18
C ILE A 10 2.92 -2.48 2.01
N ARG A 11 2.84 -1.60 2.99
CA ARG A 11 1.68 -1.42 3.86
C ARG A 11 1.09 -0.05 3.61
N ILE A 12 -0.17 -0.03 3.20
CA ILE A 12 -0.93 1.18 2.91
C ILE A 12 -1.93 1.40 4.05
N LEU A 13 -1.91 2.60 4.63
CA LEU A 13 -2.71 3.00 5.78
C LEU A 13 -3.59 4.18 5.37
N GLY A 14 -4.83 4.21 5.86
CA GLY A 14 -5.74 5.35 5.67
C GLY A 14 -6.77 5.19 4.55
N ILE A 15 -6.74 4.09 3.78
CA ILE A 15 -7.73 3.85 2.72
C ILE A 15 -9.07 3.45 3.35
N PRO A 16 -10.15 4.24 3.16
CA PRO A 16 -11.46 3.95 3.74
C PRO A 16 -12.01 2.61 3.24
N GLU A 17 -12.76 1.92 4.09
CA GLU A 17 -13.34 0.60 3.76
C GLU A 17 -14.35 0.73 2.60
N ASN A 18 -14.40 -0.27 1.73
CA ASN A 18 -15.26 -0.34 0.53
C ASN A 18 -14.85 0.57 -0.64
N LYS A 19 -13.78 1.36 -0.52
CA LYS A 19 -13.31 2.19 -1.64
C LYS A 19 -12.58 1.40 -2.72
N GLU A 20 -12.07 0.22 -2.37
CA GLU A 20 -11.38 -0.68 -3.30
C GLU A 20 -12.32 -1.35 -4.31
N GLY A 21 -13.64 -1.38 -4.05
CA GLY A 21 -14.60 -2.11 -4.86
C GLY A 21 -14.42 -3.63 -4.78
N SER A 22 -14.70 -4.33 -5.89
CA SER A 22 -14.53 -5.80 -5.98
C SER A 22 -13.08 -6.23 -6.19
N ASP A 23 -12.24 -5.40 -6.82
CA ASP A 23 -10.86 -5.76 -7.15
C ASP A 23 -9.85 -4.72 -6.61
N MET A 24 -9.13 -5.14 -5.58
CA MET A 24 -8.15 -4.30 -4.90
C MET A 24 -6.92 -4.01 -5.78
N GLN A 25 -6.52 -4.96 -6.63
CA GLN A 25 -5.33 -4.80 -7.46
C GLN A 25 -5.59 -3.74 -8.53
N ALA A 26 -6.71 -3.83 -9.25
CA ALA A 26 -7.11 -2.85 -10.25
C ALA A 26 -7.26 -1.44 -9.65
N PHE A 27 -7.86 -1.33 -8.46
CA PHE A 27 -7.95 -0.05 -7.74
C PHE A 27 -6.56 0.53 -7.46
N LEU A 28 -5.64 -0.29 -6.97
CA LEU A 28 -4.27 0.12 -6.66
C LEU A 28 -3.47 0.46 -7.92
N THR A 29 -3.60 -0.30 -9.01
CA THR A 29 -2.91 -0.04 -10.29
C THR A 29 -3.28 1.34 -10.85
N SER A 30 -4.54 1.77 -10.71
CA SER A 30 -4.99 3.09 -11.18
C SER A 30 -4.70 4.21 -10.17
N THR A 31 -4.75 3.92 -8.87
CA THR A 31 -4.71 4.95 -7.81
C THR A 31 -3.30 5.26 -7.32
N LEU A 32 -2.42 4.25 -7.16
CA LEU A 32 -1.03 4.46 -6.71
C LEU A 32 -0.25 5.43 -7.61
N PRO A 33 -0.14 5.23 -8.94
CA PRO A 33 0.64 6.12 -9.80
C PRO A 33 0.14 7.56 -9.74
N LYS A 34 -1.19 7.76 -9.71
CA LYS A 34 -1.82 9.08 -9.56
C LYS A 34 -1.52 9.71 -8.20
N MET A 35 -1.55 8.92 -7.13
CA MET A 35 -1.29 9.36 -5.77
C MET A 35 0.15 9.87 -5.61
N ILE A 36 1.11 9.09 -6.09
CA ILE A 36 2.53 9.40 -5.93
C ILE A 36 3.08 10.23 -7.09
N SER A 37 2.22 10.56 -8.07
CA SER A 37 2.58 11.27 -9.31
C SER A 37 3.80 10.67 -10.01
N LEU A 38 3.82 9.33 -10.09
CA LEU A 38 4.89 8.57 -10.74
C LEU A 38 4.28 7.66 -11.79
N ASP A 39 4.86 7.69 -12.98
CA ASP A 39 4.54 6.76 -14.05
C ASP A 39 5.40 5.50 -13.90
N PHE A 40 4.77 4.33 -14.01
CA PHE A 40 5.46 3.05 -13.94
C PHE A 40 5.42 2.38 -15.31
N ASP A 41 6.59 2.19 -15.90
CA ASP A 41 6.81 1.37 -17.08
C ASP A 41 7.68 0.17 -16.71
N PRO A 42 7.17 -1.08 -16.78
CA PRO A 42 5.78 -1.46 -17.06
C PRO A 42 4.83 -1.14 -15.90
N LEU A 43 3.52 -1.28 -16.16
CA LEU A 43 2.44 -1.03 -15.19
C LEU A 43 2.67 -1.75 -13.85
N LEU A 44 2.09 -1.23 -12.76
CA LEU A 44 2.18 -1.88 -11.44
C LEU A 44 1.51 -3.26 -11.47
N GLU A 45 2.31 -4.28 -11.18
CA GLU A 45 1.88 -5.67 -11.07
C GLU A 45 1.92 -6.10 -9.60
N PHE A 46 0.81 -6.66 -9.15
CA PHE A 46 0.64 -7.10 -7.76
C PHE A 46 0.61 -8.62 -7.69
N GLN A 47 1.42 -9.20 -6.82
CA GLN A 47 1.29 -10.62 -6.49
C GLN A 47 0.09 -10.85 -5.57
N ARG A 48 -0.08 -9.98 -4.57
CA ARG A 48 -1.14 -10.06 -3.57
C ARG A 48 -1.52 -8.67 -3.09
N ALA A 49 -2.81 -8.46 -2.83
CA ALA A 49 -3.31 -7.26 -2.17
C ALA A 49 -4.49 -7.65 -1.27
N HIS A 50 -4.40 -7.38 0.02
CA HIS A 50 -5.48 -7.68 0.96
C HIS A 50 -5.43 -6.81 2.21
N ARG A 51 -6.57 -6.66 2.89
CA ARG A 51 -6.67 -6.00 4.20
C ARG A 51 -6.25 -6.93 5.32
N ILE A 52 -5.51 -6.40 6.29
CA ILE A 52 -5.07 -7.13 7.48
C ILE A 52 -5.85 -6.66 8.71
N GLY A 53 -6.26 -7.62 9.53
CA GLY A 53 -6.95 -7.40 10.81
C GLY A 53 -8.44 -7.78 10.77
N PRO A 54 -9.08 -7.87 11.95
CA PRO A 54 -10.49 -8.28 12.06
C PRO A 54 -11.39 -7.30 11.31
N LYS A 55 -12.40 -7.83 10.60
CA LYS A 55 -13.40 -7.02 9.90
C LYS A 55 -14.05 -6.07 10.92
N ARG A 56 -13.91 -4.76 10.70
CA ARG A 56 -14.50 -3.76 11.60
C ARG A 56 -15.92 -3.48 11.11
N SER A 57 -16.88 -3.52 12.03
CA SER A 57 -18.30 -3.22 11.71
C SER A 57 -18.59 -1.73 11.68
N ASP A 58 -17.68 -0.90 12.20
CA ASP A 58 -17.90 0.52 12.44
C ASP A 58 -17.00 1.40 11.55
N ASN A 59 -17.63 2.37 10.87
CA ASN A 59 -16.97 3.32 9.96
C ASN A 59 -16.14 4.39 10.71
N SER A 60 -16.35 4.53 12.03
CA SER A 60 -15.65 5.50 12.88
C SER A 60 -14.26 5.00 13.34
N SER A 61 -14.01 3.70 13.25
CA SER A 61 -12.72 3.11 13.59
C SER A 61 -11.67 3.31 12.48
N ARG A 62 -10.39 3.42 12.88
CA ARG A 62 -9.26 3.57 11.95
C ARG A 62 -9.34 2.52 10.83
N PRO A 63 -9.26 2.91 9.55
CA PRO A 63 -9.39 1.98 8.43
C PRO A 63 -8.35 0.87 8.52
N ARG A 64 -8.73 -0.35 8.11
CA ARG A 64 -7.82 -1.49 8.12
C ARG A 64 -6.64 -1.26 7.17
N PRO A 65 -5.41 -1.53 7.60
CA PRO A 65 -4.25 -1.45 6.72
C PRO A 65 -4.37 -2.48 5.60
N ILE A 66 -3.92 -2.08 4.41
CA ILE A 66 -3.80 -2.96 3.25
C ILE A 66 -2.34 -3.37 3.15
N ILE A 67 -2.07 -4.67 3.02
CA ILE A 67 -0.76 -5.18 2.66
C ILE A 67 -0.79 -5.59 1.19
N VAL A 68 0.21 -5.11 0.47
CA VAL A 68 0.37 -5.33 -0.95
C VAL A 68 1.76 -5.87 -1.20
N CYS A 69 1.86 -6.97 -1.93
CA CYS A 69 3.11 -7.52 -2.45
C CYS A 69 3.17 -7.16 -3.93
N LEU A 70 4.19 -6.41 -4.35
CA LEU A 70 4.40 -6.21 -5.78
C LEU A 70 5.14 -7.41 -6.37
N LEU A 71 5.13 -7.51 -7.69
CA LEU A 71 5.92 -8.52 -8.41
C LEU A 71 7.37 -8.07 -8.57
N ARG A 72 7.59 -6.76 -8.64
CA ARG A 72 8.89 -6.16 -8.97
C ARG A 72 9.41 -5.34 -7.79
N HIS A 73 10.46 -5.86 -7.17
CA HIS A 73 11.12 -5.19 -6.05
C HIS A 73 11.59 -3.75 -6.35
N ASN A 74 11.95 -3.45 -7.60
CA ASN A 74 12.35 -2.10 -8.00
C ASN A 74 11.20 -1.09 -7.82
N GLN A 75 9.98 -1.46 -8.23
CA GLN A 75 8.78 -0.63 -8.05
C GLN A 75 8.47 -0.44 -6.57
N THR A 76 8.60 -1.49 -5.76
CA THR A 76 8.44 -1.44 -4.29
C THR A 76 9.40 -0.43 -3.67
N CYS A 77 10.68 -0.48 -4.06
CA CYS A 77 11.69 0.44 -3.57
C CYS A 77 11.40 1.89 -3.97
N GLN A 78 11.03 2.13 -5.23
CA GLN A 78 10.63 3.46 -5.73
C GLN A 78 9.42 4.01 -4.97
N ILE A 79 8.35 3.21 -4.80
CA ILE A 79 7.16 3.60 -4.04
C ILE A 79 7.53 3.99 -2.62
N LEU A 80 8.35 3.17 -1.95
CA LEU A 80 8.79 3.43 -0.57
C LEU A 80 9.67 4.68 -0.46
N GLN A 81 10.54 4.92 -1.44
CA GLN A 81 11.38 6.12 -1.49
C GLN A 81 10.51 7.37 -1.67
N VAL A 82 9.58 7.35 -2.63
CA VAL A 82 8.65 8.46 -2.86
C VAL A 82 7.75 8.66 -1.64
N ALA A 83 7.28 7.59 -1.01
CA ALA A 83 6.49 7.69 0.22
C ALA A 83 7.25 8.29 1.40
N ARG A 84 8.56 8.05 1.52
CA ARG A 84 9.40 8.70 2.54
C ARG A 84 9.66 10.17 2.23
N ASN A 85 9.83 10.51 0.96
CA ASN A 85 10.24 11.85 0.56
C ASN A 85 9.07 12.83 0.35
N HIS A 86 7.95 12.32 -0.18
CA HIS A 86 6.76 13.10 -0.57
C HIS A 86 5.51 12.74 0.24
N GLY A 87 5.56 11.67 1.03
CA GLY A 87 4.46 11.34 1.94
C GLY A 87 4.33 12.35 3.07
N PRO A 88 3.15 12.47 3.70
CA PRO A 88 1.94 11.67 3.52
C PRO A 88 1.04 12.15 2.38
N PHE A 89 0.43 11.20 1.66
CA PHE A 89 -0.47 11.48 0.54
C PHE A 89 -1.91 11.71 1.00
N ARG A 90 -2.77 12.19 0.11
CA ARG A 90 -4.20 12.40 0.40
C ARG A 90 -5.07 11.84 -0.72
N ILE A 91 -6.11 11.08 -0.34
CA ILE A 91 -7.21 10.67 -1.23
C ILE A 91 -8.49 11.15 -0.59
N ASP A 92 -9.29 11.97 -1.28
CA ASP A 92 -10.66 12.28 -0.85
C ASP A 92 -10.71 12.77 0.62
N GLN A 93 -9.81 13.70 0.95
CA GLN A 93 -9.57 14.25 2.30
C GLN A 93 -8.99 13.28 3.35
N HIS A 94 -8.79 12.00 3.02
CA HIS A 94 -8.17 11.01 3.89
C HIS A 94 -6.65 10.99 3.74
N LYS A 95 -5.94 11.05 4.87
CA LYS A 95 -4.47 10.98 4.91
C LYS A 95 -4.01 9.54 4.69
N ILE A 96 -3.29 9.31 3.61
CA ILE A 96 -2.76 8.01 3.25
C ILE A 96 -1.27 7.97 3.57
N ARG A 97 -0.85 6.89 4.24
CA ARG A 97 0.55 6.63 4.53
C ARG A 97 0.95 5.28 3.95
N ILE A 98 2.07 5.27 3.24
CA ILE A 98 2.68 4.05 2.73
C ILE A 98 3.94 3.79 3.55
N THR A 99 4.10 2.58 4.06
CA THR A 99 5.25 2.15 4.85
C THR A 99 5.71 0.78 4.36
N ALA A 100 6.98 0.45 4.57
CA ALA A 100 7.43 -0.92 4.36
C ALA A 100 6.86 -1.83 5.45
N ASP A 101 6.61 -3.09 5.11
CA ASP A 101 6.26 -4.13 6.09
C ASP A 101 7.54 -4.75 6.67
N TYR A 102 8.30 -3.96 7.43
CA TYR A 102 9.44 -4.50 8.17
C TYR A 102 8.94 -5.26 9.40
N SER A 103 9.49 -6.46 9.61
CA SER A 103 9.41 -7.17 10.89
C SER A 103 9.86 -6.23 12.01
N LYS A 104 9.22 -6.25 13.18
CA LYS A 104 9.63 -5.46 14.36
C LYS A 104 11.00 -5.87 14.95
N GLU A 105 11.81 -6.64 14.23
CA GLU A 105 13.13 -7.09 14.67
C GLU A 105 14.21 -6.19 14.06
N THR A 106 14.35 -4.99 14.62
CA THR A 106 15.65 -4.29 14.66
C THR A 106 15.59 -3.35 15.86
N ASN A 107 15.85 -3.91 17.04
CA ASN A 107 16.46 -3.17 18.15
C ASN A 107 17.65 -3.98 18.64
#